data_AF-A0A1V6G2R7-F1
#
_entry.id   AF-A0A1V6G2R7-F1
#
_cell.length_a   1.000
_cell.length_b   1.000
_cell.length_c   1.000
_cell.angle_alpha   90.00
_cell.angle_beta   90.00
_cell.angle_gamma   90.00
#
_symmetry.space_group_name_H-M   'P 1'
#
loop_
_entity.id
_entity.type
_entity.pdbx_description
1 polymer ?
#
loop_
_entity_poly.entity_id
_entity_poly.type
_entity_poly.pdbx_seq_one_letter_code
_entity_poly.pdbx_strand_id
1 'polypeptide(L)'
;MNADLGKAIGYLAPPSVTSDEEHAAAAQRPVEPRSEDYWRWRLRMAEQLARCVKRERFGVRALYLFGSTANATAGPGSDIDLLVHVQGSPEQLRDLTVWLEGWSLSLAEQNYLRTGYKTEGLLDVHLVTDEDIAARTSYAVKIGAVTDPAWPLALMDDPADE
;
A
#
# COMPACT_ATOMS: atom_id res chain seq x y z
N MET A 1 -15.97 -12.42 5.79
CA MET A 1 -15.86 -12.82 4.37
C MET A 1 -14.38 -12.90 4.05
N ASN A 2 -13.89 -14.04 3.57
CA ASN A 2 -12.51 -14.19 3.10
C ASN A 2 -12.52 -14.15 1.56
N ALA A 3 -11.79 -13.22 0.96
CA ALA A 3 -11.81 -12.95 -0.47
C ALA A 3 -11.19 -14.08 -1.30
N ASP A 4 -10.13 -14.72 -0.80
CA ASP A 4 -9.44 -15.80 -1.51
C ASP A 4 -10.22 -17.11 -1.49
N LEU A 5 -10.92 -17.38 -0.39
CA LEU A 5 -11.70 -18.61 -0.20
C LEU A 5 -13.16 -18.48 -0.64
N GLY A 6 -13.64 -17.26 -0.90
CA GLY A 6 -15.05 -16.99 -1.21
C GLY A 6 -16.02 -17.42 -0.10
N LYS A 7 -15.54 -17.57 1.14
CA LYS A 7 -16.32 -18.14 2.26
C LYS A 7 -16.78 -17.07 3.25
N ALA A 8 -18.02 -17.24 3.71
CA ALA A 8 -18.61 -16.50 4.82
C ALA A 8 -19.29 -17.49 5.77
N ILE A 9 -19.28 -17.16 7.07
CA ILE A 9 -20.01 -17.91 8.10
C ILE A 9 -21.14 -17.00 8.56
N GLY A 10 -22.38 -17.51 8.47
CA GLY A 10 -23.56 -16.86 9.03
C GLY A 10 -24.06 -17.67 10.22
N TYR A 11 -24.31 -17.00 11.35
CA TYR A 11 -25.01 -17.59 12.49
C TYR A 11 -26.51 -17.28 12.36
N LEU A 12 -27.34 -18.31 12.37
CA LEU A 12 -28.78 -18.17 12.53
C LEU A 12 -29.09 -18.26 14.03
N ALA A 13 -29.74 -17.23 14.56
CA ALA A 13 -30.24 -17.21 15.92
C ALA A 13 -31.77 -17.26 15.92
N PRO A 14 -32.41 -17.87 16.93
CA PRO A 14 -33.85 -17.83 17.08
C PRO A 14 -34.33 -16.38 17.23
N PRO A 15 -35.51 -16.03 16.70
CA PRO A 15 -36.05 -14.69 16.79
C PRO A 15 -36.30 -14.34 18.25
N SER A 16 -35.52 -13.40 18.81
CA SER A 16 -35.79 -12.81 20.11
C SER A 16 -36.50 -11.48 19.91
N VAL A 17 -37.82 -11.45 20.10
CA VAL A 17 -38.57 -10.20 20.19
C VAL A 17 -38.29 -9.62 21.58
N THR A 18 -37.46 -8.58 21.64
CA THR A 18 -37.41 -7.69 22.80
C THR A 18 -38.27 -6.48 22.44
N SER A 19 -39.26 -6.20 23.27
CA SER A 19 -40.27 -5.15 23.10
C SER A 19 -39.68 -3.78 22.76
N ASP A 20 -40.33 -3.11 21.79
CA ASP A 20 -39.98 -1.84 21.15
C ASP A 20 -40.07 -0.57 22.03
N GLU A 21 -39.48 -0.52 23.23
CA GLU A 21 -39.49 0.73 24.02
C GLU A 21 -38.15 1.29 24.53
N GLU A 22 -37.00 0.64 24.27
CA GLU A 22 -35.68 1.25 24.54
C GLU A 22 -34.62 1.01 23.45
N HIS A 23 -35.05 0.77 22.22
CA HIS A 23 -34.22 1.04 21.05
C HIS A 23 -34.76 2.28 20.35
N ALA A 24 -34.75 3.42 21.06
CA ALA A 24 -34.51 4.67 20.35
C ALA A 24 -33.31 4.38 19.46
N ALA A 25 -33.52 4.45 18.15
CA ALA A 25 -32.48 4.25 17.18
C ALA A 25 -31.31 5.15 17.60
N ALA A 26 -30.35 4.58 18.31
CA ALA A 26 -28.97 4.95 18.13
C ALA A 26 -28.81 4.64 16.65
N ALA A 27 -29.07 5.66 15.82
CA ALA A 27 -28.62 5.70 14.45
C ALA A 27 -27.23 5.09 14.55
N GLN A 28 -27.07 3.88 14.01
CA GLN A 28 -25.75 3.28 13.93
C GLN A 28 -24.98 4.36 13.22
N ARG A 29 -24.19 5.14 13.97
CA ARG A 29 -23.37 6.19 13.38
C ARG A 29 -22.67 5.42 12.28
N PRO A 30 -22.79 5.82 11.01
CA PRO A 30 -22.00 5.18 9.97
C PRO A 30 -20.61 5.10 10.57
N VAL A 31 -20.07 3.89 10.68
CA VAL A 31 -18.76 3.68 11.30
C VAL A 31 -17.84 4.56 10.48
N GLU A 32 -17.58 5.77 10.96
CA GLU A 32 -16.65 6.68 10.32
C GLU A 32 -15.38 5.85 10.23
N PRO A 33 -14.83 5.62 9.02
CA PRO A 33 -13.59 4.86 8.90
C PRO A 33 -12.63 5.48 9.90
N ARG A 34 -12.26 4.71 10.93
CA ARG A 34 -11.47 5.26 12.05
C ARG A 34 -10.21 5.79 11.39
N SER A 35 -9.73 6.97 11.76
CA SER A 35 -8.55 7.58 11.09
C SER A 35 -7.32 6.65 11.04
N GLU A 36 -7.25 5.66 11.93
CA GLU A 36 -6.28 4.57 11.93
C GLU A 36 -6.33 3.66 10.68
N ASP A 37 -7.39 3.70 9.88
CA ASP A 37 -7.56 2.87 8.69
C ASP A 37 -6.75 3.38 7.48
N TYR A 38 -6.34 4.65 7.46
CA TYR A 38 -5.71 5.26 6.28
C TYR A 38 -4.27 4.80 6.06
N TRP A 39 -3.41 4.94 7.07
CA TRP A 39 -2.02 4.48 6.99
C TRP A 39 -1.92 2.96 6.95
N ARG A 40 -2.77 2.25 7.71
CA ARG A 40 -2.81 0.77 7.70
C ARG A 40 -3.17 0.23 6.32
N TRP A 41 -4.14 0.86 5.65
CA TRP A 41 -4.50 0.46 4.29
C TRP A 41 -3.34 0.71 3.32
N ARG A 42 -2.71 1.89 3.35
CA ARG A 42 -1.54 2.23 2.53
C ARG A 42 -0.38 1.27 2.74
N LEU A 43 -0.07 0.93 4.00
CA LEU A 43 0.94 -0.06 4.35
C LEU A 43 0.62 -1.42 3.70
N ARG A 44 -0.61 -1.91 3.85
CA ARG A 44 -1.02 -3.17 3.21
C ARG A 44 -0.93 -3.13 1.69
N MET A 45 -1.22 -1.98 1.06
CA MET A 45 -1.10 -1.82 -0.39
C MET A 45 0.37 -1.80 -0.83
N ALA A 46 1.26 -1.15 -0.07
CA ALA A 46 2.69 -1.19 -0.31
C ALA A 46 3.26 -2.62 -0.19
N GLU A 47 2.87 -3.36 0.86
CA GLU A 47 3.24 -4.76 1.03
C GLU A 47 2.71 -5.65 -0.10
N GLN A 48 1.48 -5.40 -0.58
CA GLN A 48 0.89 -6.15 -1.69
C GLN A 48 1.64 -5.85 -3.00
N LEU A 49 1.95 -4.58 -3.28
CA LEU A 49 2.75 -4.19 -4.43
C LEU A 49 4.13 -4.87 -4.39
N ALA A 50 4.78 -4.89 -3.22
CA ALA A 50 6.07 -5.56 -3.01
C ALA A 50 6.02 -7.07 -3.31
N ARG A 51 4.88 -7.73 -3.04
CA ARG A 51 4.69 -9.15 -3.36
C ARG A 51 4.40 -9.40 -4.84
N CYS A 52 3.83 -8.42 -5.54
CA CYS A 52 3.46 -8.55 -6.94
C CYS A 52 4.56 -8.12 -7.92
N VAL A 53 5.57 -7.39 -7.45
CA VAL A 53 6.68 -6.94 -8.30
C VAL A 53 7.45 -8.14 -8.85
N LYS A 54 7.76 -8.10 -10.15
CA LYS A 54 8.58 -9.12 -10.83
C LYS A 54 10.02 -8.65 -10.88
N ARG A 55 10.87 -9.17 -10.00
CA ARG A 55 12.21 -8.63 -9.71
C ARG A 55 13.12 -8.72 -10.92
N GLU A 56 13.17 -9.90 -11.54
CA GLU A 56 13.99 -10.18 -12.70
C GLU A 56 13.49 -9.43 -13.93
N ARG A 57 12.16 -9.34 -14.11
CA ARG A 57 11.56 -8.58 -15.22
C ARG A 57 11.90 -7.09 -15.13
N PHE A 58 11.74 -6.49 -13.96
CA PHE A 58 11.87 -5.05 -13.76
C PHE A 58 13.28 -4.60 -13.33
N GLY A 59 14.19 -5.52 -13.05
CA GLY A 59 15.52 -5.20 -12.53
C GLY A 59 15.48 -4.58 -11.13
N VAL A 60 14.51 -4.98 -10.29
CA VAL A 60 14.33 -4.49 -8.93
C VAL A 60 15.11 -5.36 -7.94
N ARG A 61 16.02 -4.73 -7.19
CA ARG A 61 16.81 -5.41 -6.15
C ARG A 61 16.12 -5.38 -4.80
N ALA A 62 15.60 -4.22 -4.42
CA ALA A 62 14.91 -4.00 -3.16
C ALA A 62 13.84 -2.90 -3.30
N LEU A 63 12.84 -2.95 -2.43
CA LEU A 63 11.78 -1.96 -2.32
C LEU A 63 11.68 -1.52 -0.85
N TYR A 64 11.50 -0.22 -0.64
CA TYR A 64 11.37 0.35 0.70
C TYR A 64 10.17 1.29 0.77
N LEU A 65 9.53 1.34 1.93
CA LEU A 65 8.47 2.27 2.29
C LEU A 65 9.02 3.35 3.20
N PHE A 66 8.65 4.61 2.98
CA PHE A 66 9.00 5.69 3.90
C PHE A 66 7.85 6.68 4.08
N GLY A 67 8.15 7.83 4.68
CA GLY A 67 7.22 8.95 4.77
C GLY A 67 6.01 8.70 5.68
N SER A 68 4.88 9.32 5.34
CA SER A 68 3.72 9.40 6.24
C SER A 68 3.11 8.03 6.54
N THR A 69 3.20 7.10 5.60
CA THR A 69 2.71 5.72 5.78
C THR A 69 3.58 4.94 6.75
N ALA A 70 4.92 4.99 6.60
CA ALA A 70 5.86 4.34 7.52
C ALA A 70 5.78 4.93 8.95
N ASN A 71 5.55 6.24 9.05
CA ASN A 71 5.45 6.94 10.33
C ASN A 71 4.05 6.86 10.99
N ALA A 72 3.10 6.11 10.39
CA ALA A 72 1.73 5.96 10.86
C ALA A 72 0.93 7.28 11.02
N THR A 73 1.27 8.29 10.19
CA THR A 73 0.62 9.62 10.19
C THR A 73 -0.15 9.91 8.90
N ALA A 74 -0.24 8.95 7.97
CA ALA A 74 -0.93 9.15 6.69
C ALA A 74 -2.43 9.43 6.87
N GLY A 75 -2.90 10.48 6.22
CA GLY A 75 -4.32 10.86 6.13
C GLY A 75 -4.99 10.33 4.86
N PRO A 76 -6.26 10.68 4.62
CA PRO A 76 -7.02 10.17 3.48
C PRO A 76 -6.50 10.68 2.13
N GLY A 77 -5.80 11.82 2.09
CA GLY A 77 -5.16 12.37 0.89
C GLY A 77 -3.67 12.10 0.77
N SER A 78 -3.06 11.36 1.70
CA SER A 78 -1.63 11.04 1.64
C SER A 78 -1.31 10.08 0.49
N ASP A 79 -0.11 10.19 -0.06
CA ASP A 79 0.50 9.23 -0.97
C ASP A 79 1.17 8.07 -0.21
N ILE A 80 1.75 7.16 -0.98
CA ILE A 80 2.58 6.03 -0.56
C ILE A 80 3.98 6.29 -1.13
N ASP A 81 4.88 6.71 -0.26
CA ASP A 81 6.26 6.99 -0.59
C ASP A 81 7.09 5.70 -0.72
N LEU A 82 7.56 5.40 -1.93
CA LEU A 82 8.36 4.22 -2.23
C LEU A 82 9.76 4.60 -2.72
N LEU A 83 10.75 3.88 -2.22
CA LEU A 83 12.12 3.93 -2.72
C LEU A 83 12.44 2.57 -3.36
N VAL A 84 12.83 2.57 -4.62
CA VAL A 84 13.12 1.35 -5.39
C VAL A 84 14.61 1.31 -5.71
N HIS A 85 15.30 0.30 -5.20
CA HIS A 85 16.67 0.01 -5.61
C HIS A 85 16.64 -0.80 -6.90
N VAL A 86 17.18 -0.21 -7.97
CA VAL A 86 17.16 -0.79 -9.32
C VAL A 86 18.57 -1.06 -9.83
N GLN A 87 18.70 -2.14 -10.61
CA GLN A 87 19.91 -2.51 -11.35
C GLN A 87 19.56 -2.99 -12.78
N GLY A 88 18.37 -2.62 -13.27
CA GLY A 88 17.84 -3.04 -14.56
C GLY A 88 18.34 -2.22 -15.75
N SER A 89 18.14 -2.76 -16.96
CA SER A 89 18.37 -2.02 -18.20
C SER A 89 17.35 -0.89 -18.40
N PRO A 90 17.61 0.09 -19.30
CA PRO A 90 16.64 1.14 -19.62
C PRO A 90 15.26 0.61 -20.03
N GLU A 91 15.20 -0.54 -20.71
CA GLU A 91 13.97 -1.24 -21.07
C GLU A 91 13.19 -1.68 -19.83
N GLN A 92 13.87 -2.34 -18.89
CA GLN A 92 13.27 -2.82 -17.64
C GLN A 92 12.76 -1.67 -16.78
N LEU A 93 13.48 -0.55 -16.74
CA LEU A 93 13.08 0.65 -16.01
C LEU A 93 11.85 1.32 -16.63
N ARG A 94 11.73 1.33 -17.96
CA ARG A 94 10.51 1.80 -18.65
C ARG A 94 9.31 0.92 -18.28
N ASP A 95 9.49 -0.39 -18.36
CA ASP A 95 8.44 -1.36 -18.00
C ASP A 95 8.00 -1.22 -16.53
N LEU A 96 8.96 -1.06 -15.62
CA LEU A 96 8.71 -0.81 -14.20
C LEU A 96 7.91 0.48 -14.00
N THR A 97 8.29 1.57 -14.69
CA THR A 97 7.64 2.87 -14.58
C THR A 97 6.17 2.78 -15.01
N VAL A 98 5.89 2.15 -16.15
CA VAL A 98 4.51 1.95 -16.64
C VAL A 98 3.70 1.07 -15.68
N TRP A 99 4.31 0.02 -15.14
CA TRP A 99 3.66 -0.86 -14.17
C TRP A 99 3.30 -0.12 -12.86
N LEU A 100 4.22 0.70 -12.34
CA LEU A 100 3.99 1.52 -11.15
C LEU A 100 2.96 2.62 -11.40
N GLU A 101 2.94 3.24 -12.58
CA GLU A 101 1.90 4.19 -12.97
C GLU A 101 0.51 3.53 -12.93
N GLY A 102 0.38 2.33 -13.51
CA GLY A 102 -0.88 1.57 -13.46
C GLY A 102 -1.33 1.24 -12.03
N TRP A 103 -0.39 0.87 -11.16
CA TRP A 103 -0.66 0.68 -9.72
C TRP A 103 -1.10 1.98 -9.05
N SER A 104 -0.41 3.09 -9.33
CA SER A 104 -0.70 4.41 -8.75
C SER A 104 -2.11 4.89 -9.08
N LEU A 105 -2.52 4.79 -10.35
CA LEU A 105 -3.86 5.15 -10.81
C LEU A 105 -4.94 4.26 -10.19
N SER A 106 -4.69 2.95 -10.13
CA SER A 106 -5.64 1.97 -9.56
C SER A 106 -5.81 2.17 -8.06
N LEU A 107 -4.74 2.52 -7.35
CA LEU A 107 -4.77 2.81 -5.91
C LEU A 107 -5.44 4.15 -5.63
N ALA A 108 -5.27 5.16 -6.48
CA ALA A 108 -5.96 6.44 -6.36
C ALA A 108 -7.49 6.27 -6.44
N GLU A 109 -7.97 5.48 -7.40
CA GLU A 109 -9.41 5.17 -7.52
C GLU A 109 -9.93 4.42 -6.28
N GLN A 110 -9.19 3.41 -5.80
CA GLN A 110 -9.55 2.71 -4.56
C GLN A 110 -9.56 3.64 -3.34
N ASN A 111 -8.62 4.58 -3.25
CA ASN A 111 -8.60 5.58 -2.18
C ASN A 111 -9.83 6.49 -2.26
N TYR A 112 -10.21 6.94 -3.45
CA TYR A 112 -11.42 7.74 -3.67
C TYR A 112 -12.68 6.98 -3.22
N LEU A 113 -12.84 5.71 -3.63
CA LEU A 113 -13.98 4.89 -3.22
C LEU A 113 -14.05 4.66 -1.70
N ARG A 114 -12.89 4.60 -1.02
CA ARG A 114 -12.81 4.39 0.43
C ARG A 114 -13.00 5.65 1.25
N THR A 115 -12.57 6.80 0.74
CA THR A 115 -12.39 8.00 1.55
C THR A 115 -13.13 9.24 1.02
N GLY A 116 -13.51 9.22 -0.26
CA GLY A 116 -14.02 10.39 -0.98
C GLY A 116 -12.93 11.37 -1.45
N TYR A 117 -11.65 11.13 -1.13
CA TYR A 117 -10.55 12.01 -1.53
C TYR A 117 -10.02 11.60 -2.89
N LYS A 118 -10.12 12.52 -3.85
CA LYS A 118 -9.64 12.34 -5.21
C LYS A 118 -8.17 12.77 -5.31
N THR A 119 -7.35 11.94 -5.94
CA THR A 119 -5.95 12.21 -6.27
C THR A 119 -5.66 11.76 -7.70
N GLU A 120 -4.63 12.32 -8.35
CA GLU A 120 -4.23 11.92 -9.71
C GLU A 120 -3.43 10.61 -9.72
N GLY A 121 -2.79 10.28 -8.60
CA GLY A 121 -2.07 9.04 -8.33
C GLY A 121 -1.97 8.86 -6.82
N LEU A 122 -1.46 7.70 -6.38
CA LEU A 122 -1.25 7.44 -4.95
C LEU A 122 0.19 7.02 -4.61
N LEU A 123 1.01 6.69 -5.60
CA LEU A 123 2.42 6.36 -5.37
C LEU A 123 3.29 7.59 -5.67
N ASP A 124 4.17 7.93 -4.73
CA ASP A 124 5.36 8.75 -5.00
C ASP A 124 6.57 7.81 -5.00
N VAL A 125 7.28 7.71 -6.12
CA VAL A 125 8.33 6.71 -6.32
C VAL A 125 9.65 7.37 -6.66
N HIS A 126 10.68 7.00 -5.91
CA HIS A 126 12.07 7.36 -6.22
C HIS A 126 12.87 6.12 -6.57
N LEU A 127 13.57 6.17 -7.69
CA LEU A 127 14.50 5.12 -8.12
C LEU A 127 15.92 5.49 -7.65
N VAL A 128 16.67 4.52 -7.14
CA VAL A 128 18.07 4.67 -6.73
C VAL A 128 18.92 3.51 -7.25
N THR A 129 20.15 3.80 -7.64
CA THR A 129 21.12 2.79 -8.10
C THR A 129 22.08 2.36 -6.99
N ASP A 130 22.93 1.37 -7.30
CA ASP A 130 24.03 0.98 -6.41
C ASP A 130 24.95 2.18 -6.07
N GLU A 131 25.23 3.04 -7.05
CA GLU A 131 26.04 4.24 -6.87
C GLU A 131 25.37 5.25 -5.93
N ASP A 132 24.06 5.46 -6.06
CA ASP A 132 23.32 6.36 -5.17
C ASP A 132 23.33 5.88 -3.72
N ILE A 133 23.17 4.57 -3.51
CA ILE A 133 23.22 3.95 -2.19
C ILE A 133 24.62 4.05 -1.58
N ALA A 134 25.65 3.78 -2.37
CA ALA A 134 27.04 3.89 -1.93
C ALA A 134 27.42 5.34 -1.58
N ALA A 135 26.98 6.31 -2.40
CA ALA A 135 27.25 7.72 -2.22
C ALA A 135 26.32 8.40 -1.20
N ARG A 136 25.24 7.72 -0.77
CA ARG A 136 24.16 8.28 0.05
C ARG A 136 23.63 9.60 -0.54
N THR A 137 23.29 9.58 -1.82
CA THR A 137 22.71 10.73 -2.52
C THR A 137 21.19 10.71 -2.45
N SER A 138 20.57 11.90 -2.49
CA SER A 138 19.12 12.03 -2.63
C SER A 138 18.35 11.21 -1.57
N TYR A 139 17.34 10.43 -1.98
CA TYR A 139 16.54 9.56 -1.12
C TYR A 139 17.29 8.34 -0.59
N ALA A 140 18.45 7.97 -1.16
CA ALA A 140 19.22 6.83 -0.70
C ALA A 140 19.77 7.01 0.73
N VAL A 141 19.89 8.26 1.21
CA VAL A 141 20.24 8.58 2.60
C VAL A 141 19.31 7.93 3.62
N LYS A 142 18.06 7.62 3.24
CA LYS A 142 17.05 7.01 4.12
C LYS A 142 17.31 5.52 4.37
N ILE A 143 18.08 4.85 3.52
CA ILE A 143 18.38 3.42 3.67
C ILE A 143 19.37 3.23 4.82
N GLY A 144 18.90 2.61 5.91
CA GLY A 144 19.70 2.41 7.12
C GLY A 144 19.92 3.68 7.96
N ALA A 145 19.12 4.74 7.73
CA ALA A 145 19.17 5.95 8.54
C ALA A 145 18.72 5.70 9.99
N VAL A 146 19.25 6.47 10.95
CA VAL A 146 18.77 6.43 12.34
C VAL A 146 17.46 7.20 12.49
N THR A 147 17.33 8.31 11.77
CA THR A 147 16.17 9.21 11.81
C THR A 147 15.43 9.15 10.49
N ASP A 148 14.12 8.90 10.53
CA ASP A 148 13.25 8.76 9.35
C ASP A 148 13.76 7.73 8.31
N PRO A 149 13.99 6.46 8.71
CA PRO A 149 14.47 5.42 7.82
C PRO A 149 13.43 4.96 6.81
N ALA A 150 13.90 4.54 5.64
CA ALA A 150 13.11 3.73 4.71
C ALA A 150 13.08 2.27 5.16
N TRP A 151 11.88 1.70 5.29
CA TRP A 151 11.67 0.35 5.80
C TRP A 151 11.64 -0.65 4.66
N PRO A 152 12.45 -1.74 4.69
CA PRO A 152 12.45 -2.73 3.64
C PRO A 152 11.11 -3.48 3.57
N LEU A 153 10.58 -3.61 2.36
CA LEU A 153 9.40 -4.44 2.09
C LEU A 153 9.84 -5.82 1.58
N ALA A 154 9.13 -6.86 2.04
CA ALA A 154 9.41 -8.23 1.62
C ALA A 154 9.00 -8.43 0.16
N LEU A 155 9.98 -8.77 -0.68
CA LEU A 155 9.77 -9.15 -2.07
C LEU A 155 9.55 -10.66 -2.16
N MET A 156 8.79 -11.09 -3.16
CA MET A 156 8.68 -12.49 -3.54
C MET A 156 9.66 -12.80 -4.68
N ASP A 157 10.10 -14.05 -4.76
CA ASP A 157 10.88 -14.51 -5.91
C ASP A 157 9.95 -14.63 -7.13
N ASP A 158 10.49 -14.37 -8.32
CA ASP A 158 9.73 -14.53 -9.55
C ASP A 158 9.40 -16.03 -9.71
N PRO A 159 8.11 -16.41 -9.82
CA PRO A 159 7.74 -17.77 -10.15
C PRO A 159 8.36 -18.13 -11.49
N ALA A 160 8.93 -19.32 -11.58
CA ALA A 160 9.38 -19.86 -12.87
C ALA A 160 8.21 -19.82 -13.85
N ASP A 161 8.45 -19.33 -15.07
CA ASP A 161 7.45 -19.37 -16.13
C ASP A 161 7.04 -20.84 -16.36
N GLU A 162 5.81 -21.21 -15.98
CA GLU A 162 5.16 -22.49 -16.32
C GLU A 162 4.52 -22.43 -17.71
#